data_AF-A0A6A4SYX9-F1
#
_entry.id   AF-A0A6A4SYX9-F1
#
_cell.length_a   1.000
_cell.length_b   1.000
_cell.length_c   1.000
_cell.angle_alpha   90.00
_cell.angle_beta   90.00
_cell.angle_gamma   90.00
#
_symmetry.space_group_name_H-M   'P 1'
#
loop_
_entity.id
_entity.type
_entity.pdbx_description
1 polymer ?
#
loop_
_entity_poly.entity_id
_entity_poly.type
_entity_poly.pdbx_seq_one_letter_code
_entity_poly.pdbx_strand_id
1 'polypeptide(L)'
;MRTQRARIVFIWLSGTILLSGLGAHSEPSSAAPDLETAAIRPLEADAAVTVLDPHVSSATLSSENDIRGLEPQAFYGLPNMDTLDLSKNQLDDESFSQNPLSNLTFLKKLNLDGNQLTRIPALPASLTELKINDNKLSTLSPSCFKGLTNLLNLELRENILHEDSVSPLAFRPLKGLLILRLDNNRFRSLPLGLPHSLQVH
;
A
#
# COMPACT_ATOMS: atom_id res chain seq x y z
N MET A 1 22.91 16.44 -6.12
CA MET A 1 21.63 16.83 -5.50
C MET A 1 20.97 15.56 -4.98
N ARG A 2 20.91 15.36 -3.66
CA ARG A 2 20.29 14.18 -3.05
C ARG A 2 18.78 14.40 -3.07
N THR A 3 18.07 13.73 -3.97
CA THR A 3 16.61 13.71 -3.95
C THR A 3 16.18 12.89 -2.73
N GLN A 4 15.84 13.58 -1.66
CA GLN A 4 15.29 12.99 -0.44
C GLN A 4 14.00 12.22 -0.76
N ARG A 5 13.79 11.08 -0.08
CA ARG A 5 12.72 10.11 -0.38
C ARG A 5 11.55 10.35 0.57
N ALA A 6 10.38 10.70 0.04
CA ALA A 6 9.18 10.77 0.87
C ALA A 6 8.71 9.36 1.25
N ARG A 7 8.70 9.05 2.54
CA ARG A 7 8.18 7.79 3.11
C ARG A 7 6.92 8.11 3.92
N ILE A 8 5.87 7.31 3.79
CA ILE A 8 4.72 7.45 4.69
C ILE A 8 5.07 6.83 6.05
N VAL A 9 5.03 7.67 7.09
CA VAL A 9 5.08 7.24 8.50
C VAL A 9 3.78 7.72 9.15
N PHE A 10 2.97 6.80 9.66
CA PHE A 10 1.81 7.14 10.49
C PHE A 10 2.22 7.10 11.96
N ILE A 11 2.12 8.23 12.66
CA ILE A 11 2.32 8.32 14.10
C ILE A 11 0.95 8.26 14.75
N TRP A 12 0.64 7.16 15.42
CA TRP A 12 -0.57 6.98 16.20
C TRP A 12 -0.39 7.69 17.55
N LEU A 13 -0.97 8.89 17.72
CA LEU A 13 -1.12 9.49 19.05
C LEU A 13 -2.19 8.69 19.81
N SER A 14 -1.81 7.58 20.43
CA SER A 14 -2.63 6.98 21.49
C SER A 14 -2.77 8.02 22.60
N GLY A 15 -4.02 8.37 22.91
CA GLY A 15 -4.39 9.57 23.64
C GLY A 15 -3.60 9.84 24.91
N THR A 16 -2.88 10.96 24.93
CA THR A 16 -2.70 11.90 26.04
C THR A 16 -1.71 12.96 25.58
N ILE A 17 -2.16 14.20 25.38
CA ILE A 17 -1.24 15.33 25.30
C ILE A 17 -1.23 15.95 26.69
N LEU A 18 -0.25 15.56 27.51
CA LEU A 18 0.16 16.35 28.67
C LEU A 18 1.02 17.49 28.15
N LEU A 19 0.38 18.63 27.89
CA LEU A 19 1.08 19.90 27.79
C LEU A 19 1.42 20.36 29.21
N SER A 20 2.71 20.38 29.54
CA SER A 20 3.22 21.31 30.54
C SER A 20 4.57 21.84 30.07
N GLY A 21 4.53 23.05 29.51
CA GLY A 21 5.72 23.87 29.30
C GLY A 21 6.24 24.34 30.65
N LEU A 22 7.53 24.14 30.91
CA LEU A 22 8.21 24.76 32.03
C LEU A 22 8.49 26.24 31.72
N GLY A 23 7.97 27.11 32.58
CA GLY A 23 8.58 28.41 32.86
C GLY A 23 9.86 28.23 33.68
N ALA A 24 10.85 29.05 33.36
CA ALA A 24 12.21 29.03 33.91
C ALA A 24 12.29 29.31 35.43
N HIS A 25 13.17 28.59 36.14
CA HIS A 25 14.39 29.10 36.78
C HIS A 25 14.94 28.16 37.87
N SER A 26 16.28 28.07 37.92
CA SER A 26 17.17 27.65 39.03
C SER A 26 17.27 26.16 39.45
N GLU A 27 18.45 25.60 39.21
CA GLU A 27 19.12 24.48 39.93
C GLU A 27 19.57 24.90 41.36
N PRO A 28 20.11 24.03 42.27
CA PRO A 28 20.61 22.65 42.07
C PRO A 28 20.26 21.61 43.17
N SER A 29 20.58 20.33 42.90
CA SER A 29 21.31 19.39 43.80
C SER A 29 20.72 17.98 43.96
N SER A 30 21.63 16.99 43.81
CA SER A 30 21.67 15.68 44.47
C SER A 30 20.83 14.50 43.93
N ALA A 31 21.53 13.60 43.23
CA ALA A 31 21.41 12.13 43.19
C ALA A 31 20.41 11.44 42.24
N ALA A 32 20.92 10.85 41.16
CA ALA A 32 20.64 9.50 40.63
C ALA A 32 21.45 9.26 39.32
N PRO A 33 21.81 8.01 38.96
CA PRO A 33 22.62 7.74 37.77
C PRO A 33 21.83 7.95 36.47
N ASP A 34 22.50 8.57 35.50
CA ASP A 34 21.96 9.18 34.28
C ASP A 34 21.26 8.19 33.34
N LEU A 35 19.93 8.32 33.24
CA LEU A 35 19.10 7.85 32.12
C LEU A 35 18.76 9.05 31.24
N GLU A 36 19.74 9.73 30.64
CA GLU A 36 19.40 10.79 29.68
C GLU A 36 20.51 11.08 28.68
N THR A 37 20.58 10.28 27.61
CA THR A 37 20.84 10.83 26.27
C THR A 37 20.27 9.89 25.20
N ALA A 38 18.97 9.62 25.25
CA ALA A 38 18.27 9.21 24.04
C ALA A 38 18.17 10.47 23.17
N ALA A 39 19.24 10.73 22.41
CA ALA A 39 19.28 11.80 21.43
C ALA A 39 17.99 11.75 20.62
N ILE A 40 17.13 12.77 20.82
CA ILE A 40 15.99 13.01 19.96
C ILE A 40 16.59 13.33 18.60
N ARG A 41 16.71 12.28 17.77
CA ARG A 41 17.10 12.44 16.38
C ARG A 41 16.10 13.40 15.75
N PRO A 42 16.54 14.40 14.96
CA PRO A 42 15.62 15.34 14.35
C PRO A 42 14.58 14.54 13.56
N LEU A 43 13.29 14.84 13.74
CA LEU A 43 12.26 14.34 12.84
C LEU A 43 12.71 14.65 11.41
N GLU A 44 12.98 13.60 10.63
CA GLU A 44 13.40 13.74 9.25
C GLU A 44 12.30 14.49 8.51
N ALA A 45 12.64 15.66 7.95
CA ALA A 45 11.75 16.59 7.27
C ALA A 45 11.15 16.05 5.93
N ASP A 46 11.19 14.74 5.73
CA ASP A 46 10.84 14.04 4.49
C ASP A 46 9.65 13.07 4.63
N ALA A 47 9.07 12.90 5.82
CA ALA A 47 7.89 12.06 5.96
C ALA A 47 6.62 12.86 5.64
N ALA A 48 5.83 12.40 4.67
CA ALA A 48 4.45 12.85 4.53
C ALA A 48 3.65 12.27 5.72
N VAL A 49 3.72 12.95 6.87
CA VAL A 49 2.96 12.58 8.07
C VAL A 49 1.51 12.94 7.82
N THR A 50 0.74 11.99 7.30
CA THR A 50 -0.71 12.14 7.21
C THR A 50 -1.32 11.57 8.47
N VAL A 51 -1.93 12.42 9.30
CA VAL A 51 -2.70 11.97 10.46
C VAL A 51 -4.06 11.50 9.96
N LEU A 52 -4.27 10.18 9.88
CA LEU A 52 -5.59 9.60 9.59
C LEU A 52 -6.28 9.23 10.91
N ASP A 53 -7.56 9.60 11.03
CA ASP A 53 -8.38 9.23 12.19
C ASP A 53 -8.58 7.69 12.21
N PRO A 54 -8.37 7.01 13.35
CA PRO A 54 -8.51 5.56 13.48
C PRO A 54 -9.90 4.99 13.12
N HIS A 55 -10.93 5.84 13.05
CA HIS A 55 -12.28 5.44 12.63
C HIS A 55 -12.52 5.56 11.12
N VAL A 56 -11.53 6.03 10.36
CA VAL A 56 -11.67 6.26 8.92
C VAL A 56 -11.81 4.93 8.18
N SER A 57 -12.94 4.77 7.49
CA SER A 57 -13.19 3.63 6.62
C SER A 57 -12.64 3.82 5.20
N SER A 58 -12.22 5.03 4.82
CA SER A 58 -11.68 5.32 3.49
C SER A 58 -10.55 6.33 3.56
N ALA A 59 -9.36 5.97 3.06
CA ALA A 59 -8.22 6.88 2.98
C ALA A 59 -7.81 7.11 1.52
N THR A 60 -7.59 8.38 1.16
CA THR A 60 -7.08 8.78 -0.16
C THR A 60 -5.75 9.50 0.03
N LEU A 61 -4.67 8.92 -0.53
CA LEU A 61 -3.29 9.41 -0.44
C LEU A 61 -2.72 9.62 -1.85
N SER A 62 -3.53 10.21 -2.76
CA SER A 62 -3.22 10.34 -4.19
C SER A 62 -2.52 11.66 -4.58
N SER A 63 -1.74 11.59 -5.67
CA SER A 63 -1.23 12.66 -6.55
C SER A 63 -0.37 13.82 -6.03
N GLU A 64 -0.23 14.05 -4.72
CA GLU A 64 0.58 15.18 -4.22
C GLU A 64 1.69 14.80 -3.23
N ASN A 65 1.85 13.51 -2.93
CA ASN A 65 2.73 13.09 -1.84
C ASN A 65 4.06 12.47 -2.30
N ASP A 66 4.31 12.32 -3.61
CA ASP A 66 5.54 11.74 -4.18
C ASP A 66 6.01 10.48 -3.44
N ILE A 67 5.06 9.64 -3.01
CA ILE A 67 5.35 8.54 -2.08
C ILE A 67 6.18 7.50 -2.80
N ARG A 68 7.39 7.25 -2.27
CA ARG A 68 8.35 6.27 -2.80
C ARG A 68 8.47 5.01 -1.94
N GLY A 69 7.71 4.93 -0.85
CA GLY A 69 7.76 3.79 0.06
C GLY A 69 6.69 3.84 1.14
N LEU A 70 6.23 2.65 1.53
CA LEU A 70 5.30 2.43 2.64
C LEU A 70 6.08 1.83 3.81
N GLU A 71 5.97 2.41 5.00
CA GLU A 71 6.51 1.76 6.19
C GLU A 71 5.67 0.53 6.58
N PRO A 72 6.28 -0.54 7.14
CA PRO A 72 5.57 -1.79 7.46
C PRO A 72 4.38 -1.59 8.42
N GLN A 73 4.49 -0.58 9.29
CA GLN A 73 3.50 -0.27 10.33
C GLN A 73 2.57 0.89 9.96
N ALA A 74 2.68 1.40 8.73
CA ALA A 74 1.92 2.55 8.28
C ALA A 74 0.43 2.41 8.59
N PHE A 75 -0.15 1.24 8.35
CA PHE A 75 -1.60 1.06 8.42
C PHE A 75 -2.10 0.33 9.67
N TYR A 76 -1.26 0.15 10.70
CA TYR A 76 -1.59 -0.69 11.87
C TYR A 76 -2.79 -0.20 12.70
N GLY A 77 -3.07 1.11 12.76
CA GLY A 77 -4.19 1.66 13.53
C GLY A 77 -5.47 1.93 12.71
N LEU A 78 -5.55 1.43 11.47
CA LEU A 78 -6.75 1.55 10.61
C LEU A 78 -7.45 0.19 10.41
N PRO A 79 -7.89 -0.50 11.48
CA PRO A 79 -8.46 -1.84 11.34
C PRO A 79 -9.76 -1.83 10.51
N ASN A 80 -10.49 -0.72 10.48
CA ASN A 80 -11.80 -0.62 9.80
C ASN A 80 -11.70 -0.04 8.38
N MET A 81 -10.50 0.09 7.81
CA MET A 81 -10.34 0.67 6.48
C MET A 81 -10.90 -0.29 5.42
N ASP A 82 -11.89 0.21 4.67
CA ASP A 82 -12.57 -0.48 3.59
C ASP A 82 -12.00 -0.08 2.22
N THR A 83 -11.64 1.19 2.05
CA THR A 83 -11.12 1.71 0.78
C THR A 83 -9.78 2.44 0.99
N LEU A 84 -8.79 2.12 0.17
CA LEU A 84 -7.49 2.76 0.16
C LEU A 84 -7.10 3.17 -1.26
N ASP A 85 -6.84 4.46 -1.46
CA ASP A 85 -6.32 4.99 -2.71
C ASP A 85 -4.87 5.46 -2.52
N LEU A 86 -3.94 4.78 -3.20
CA LEU A 86 -2.51 5.10 -3.29
C LEU A 86 -2.11 5.43 -4.74
N SER A 87 -3.07 5.77 -5.60
CA SER A 87 -2.81 6.03 -7.01
C SER A 87 -1.96 7.28 -7.25
N LYS A 88 -1.29 7.32 -8.41
CA LYS A 88 -0.46 8.44 -8.87
C LYS A 88 0.65 8.80 -7.89
N ASN A 89 1.34 7.78 -7.39
CA ASN A 89 2.52 7.90 -6.55
C ASN A 89 3.74 7.30 -7.28
N GLN A 90 4.85 7.14 -6.57
CA GLN A 90 6.07 6.54 -7.10
C GLN A 90 6.35 5.19 -6.43
N LEU A 91 5.30 4.46 -6.04
CA LEU A 91 5.43 3.17 -5.38
C LEU A 91 6.00 2.12 -6.35
N ASP A 92 6.94 1.35 -5.85
CA ASP A 92 7.62 0.27 -6.55
C ASP A 92 7.51 -1.04 -5.75
N ASP A 93 8.13 -2.11 -6.22
CA ASP A 93 8.04 -3.41 -5.57
C ASP A 93 8.63 -3.41 -4.14
N GLU A 94 9.66 -2.60 -3.90
CA GLU A 94 10.31 -2.45 -2.59
C GLU A 94 9.38 -1.79 -1.56
N SER A 95 8.50 -0.90 -2.03
CA SER A 95 7.46 -0.27 -1.21
C SER A 95 6.52 -1.28 -0.55
N PHE A 96 6.44 -2.51 -1.07
CA PHE A 96 5.60 -3.59 -0.54
C PHE A 96 6.40 -4.78 0.04
N SER A 97 7.73 -4.70 0.11
CA SER A 97 8.61 -5.79 0.54
C SER A 97 8.32 -6.33 1.95
N GLN A 98 7.80 -5.47 2.84
CA GLN A 98 7.48 -5.79 4.23
C GLN A 98 5.98 -5.98 4.48
N ASN A 99 5.18 -6.17 3.43
CA ASN A 99 3.73 -6.38 3.51
C ASN A 99 3.00 -5.31 4.36
N PRO A 100 3.14 -4.01 4.03
CA PRO A 100 2.59 -2.91 4.82
C PRO A 100 1.06 -2.95 4.93
N LEU A 101 0.38 -3.62 3.99
CA LEU A 101 -1.08 -3.76 3.97
C LEU A 101 -1.59 -4.98 4.76
N SER A 102 -0.72 -5.81 5.35
CA SER A 102 -1.10 -7.10 5.94
C SER A 102 -2.16 -7.02 7.05
N ASN A 103 -2.21 -5.92 7.80
CA ASN A 103 -3.18 -5.73 8.89
C ASN A 103 -4.52 -5.13 8.44
N LEU A 104 -4.66 -4.79 7.16
CA LEU A 104 -5.89 -4.22 6.61
C LEU A 104 -6.89 -5.32 6.26
N THR A 105 -7.35 -6.04 7.29
CA THR A 105 -8.20 -7.23 7.17
C THR A 105 -9.62 -6.96 6.71
N PHE A 106 -10.05 -5.70 6.69
CA PHE A 106 -11.36 -5.26 6.20
C PHE A 106 -11.29 -4.49 4.87
N LEU A 107 -10.10 -4.37 4.28
CA LEU A 107 -9.92 -3.61 3.03
C LEU A 107 -10.60 -4.32 1.87
N LYS A 108 -11.58 -3.66 1.27
CA LYS A 108 -12.36 -4.16 0.14
C LYS A 108 -11.90 -3.57 -1.19
N LYS A 109 -11.42 -2.32 -1.20
CA LYS A 109 -11.04 -1.61 -2.42
C LYS A 109 -9.64 -1.04 -2.31
N LEU A 110 -8.80 -1.34 -3.28
CA LEU A 110 -7.45 -0.81 -3.36
C LEU A 110 -7.16 -0.25 -4.76
N ASN A 111 -6.74 1.00 -4.79
CA ASN A 111 -6.31 1.68 -6.01
C ASN A 111 -4.79 1.94 -5.96
N LEU A 112 -4.05 1.33 -6.89
CA LEU A 112 -2.60 1.48 -7.09
C LEU A 112 -2.29 2.05 -8.49
N ASP A 113 -3.27 2.61 -9.18
CA ASP A 113 -3.11 3.13 -10.54
C ASP A 113 -1.98 4.17 -10.63
N GLY A 114 -1.25 4.23 -11.74
CA GLY A 114 -0.24 5.29 -11.96
C GLY A 114 0.94 5.21 -10.99
N ASN A 115 1.50 4.01 -10.76
CA ASN A 115 2.68 3.77 -9.92
C ASN A 115 3.80 3.11 -10.77
N GLN A 116 4.82 2.54 -10.13
CA GLN A 116 5.99 1.94 -10.79
C GLN A 116 6.14 0.43 -10.49
N LEU A 117 5.03 -0.25 -10.18
CA LEU A 117 5.04 -1.66 -9.83
C LEU A 117 5.38 -2.54 -11.03
N THR A 118 6.28 -3.51 -10.83
CA THR A 118 6.63 -4.50 -11.87
C THR A 118 6.00 -5.86 -11.64
N ARG A 119 5.50 -6.09 -10.42
CA ARG A 119 4.77 -7.28 -9.98
C ARG A 119 3.59 -6.92 -9.07
N ILE A 120 2.65 -7.84 -8.95
CA ILE A 120 1.57 -7.72 -7.95
C ILE A 120 2.18 -7.92 -6.55
N PRO A 121 2.00 -6.97 -5.61
CA PRO A 121 2.47 -7.13 -4.23
C PRO A 121 1.63 -8.16 -3.46
N ALA A 122 2.04 -8.51 -2.24
CA ALA A 122 1.18 -9.29 -1.35
C ALA A 122 0.01 -8.42 -0.87
N LEU A 123 -1.22 -8.91 -1.03
CA LEU A 123 -2.43 -8.14 -0.81
C LEU A 123 -3.38 -8.80 0.21
N PRO A 124 -4.21 -8.03 0.94
CA PRO A 124 -5.18 -8.58 1.89
C PRO A 124 -6.25 -9.44 1.20
N ALA A 125 -6.59 -10.58 1.82
CA ALA A 125 -7.59 -11.51 1.30
C ALA A 125 -9.04 -10.96 1.29
N SER A 126 -9.27 -9.85 1.97
CA SER A 126 -10.56 -9.15 2.04
C SER A 126 -10.91 -8.36 0.77
N LEU A 127 -9.95 -8.16 -0.15
CA LEU A 127 -10.17 -7.35 -1.34
C LEU A 127 -11.24 -7.92 -2.26
N THR A 128 -12.09 -7.01 -2.74
CA THR A 128 -13.15 -7.25 -3.72
C THR A 128 -12.89 -6.49 -5.02
N GLU A 129 -12.17 -5.36 -4.96
CA GLU A 129 -11.80 -4.53 -6.10
C GLU A 129 -10.32 -4.15 -6.01
N LEU A 130 -9.57 -4.40 -7.09
CA LEU A 130 -8.17 -4.07 -7.21
C LEU A 130 -7.90 -3.38 -8.55
N LYS A 131 -7.33 -2.18 -8.49
CA LYS A 131 -6.89 -1.42 -9.66
C LYS A 131 -5.38 -1.21 -9.59
N ILE A 132 -4.66 -1.68 -10.61
CA ILE A 132 -3.21 -1.49 -10.78
C ILE A 132 -2.94 -1.12 -12.26
N ASN A 133 -3.75 -0.21 -12.78
CA ASN A 133 -3.59 0.32 -14.13
C ASN A 133 -2.37 1.24 -14.21
N ASP A 134 -1.88 1.50 -15.42
CA ASP A 134 -0.79 2.47 -15.65
C ASP A 134 0.42 2.21 -14.73
N ASN A 135 0.96 1.00 -14.82
CA ASN A 135 2.10 0.52 -14.05
C ASN A 135 3.08 -0.20 -15.00
N LYS A 136 4.08 -0.90 -14.47
CA LYS A 136 5.11 -1.60 -15.25
C LYS A 136 5.02 -3.12 -15.08
N LEU A 137 3.82 -3.64 -14.81
CA LEU A 137 3.63 -5.07 -14.58
C LEU A 137 4.06 -5.87 -15.82
N SER A 138 5.04 -6.74 -15.64
CA SER A 138 5.66 -7.50 -16.74
C SER A 138 5.50 -9.02 -16.60
N THR A 139 4.93 -9.50 -15.49
CA THR A 139 4.66 -10.91 -15.27
C THR A 139 3.53 -11.13 -14.28
N LEU A 140 2.74 -12.19 -14.51
CA LEU A 140 1.77 -12.73 -13.54
C LEU A 140 2.14 -14.17 -13.19
N SER A 141 2.74 -14.35 -12.02
CA SER A 141 3.15 -15.67 -11.52
C SER A 141 1.97 -16.47 -10.95
N PRO A 142 2.10 -17.80 -10.75
CA PRO A 142 1.05 -18.62 -10.13
C PRO A 142 0.59 -18.16 -8.75
N SER A 143 1.40 -17.36 -8.04
CA SER A 143 1.16 -16.92 -6.67
C SER A 143 0.79 -15.44 -6.55
N CYS A 144 0.77 -14.68 -7.64
CA CYS A 144 0.58 -13.22 -7.60
C CYS A 144 -0.78 -12.79 -7.01
N PHE A 145 -1.81 -13.63 -7.12
CA PHE A 145 -3.14 -13.40 -6.53
C PHE A 145 -3.48 -14.38 -5.40
N LYS A 146 -2.48 -14.97 -4.75
CA LYS A 146 -2.70 -15.96 -3.69
C LYS A 146 -3.59 -15.39 -2.58
N GLY A 147 -4.68 -16.08 -2.27
CA GLY A 147 -5.59 -15.71 -1.17
C GLY A 147 -6.70 -14.72 -1.56
N LEU A 148 -6.67 -14.13 -2.76
CA LEU A 148 -7.69 -13.17 -3.22
C LEU A 148 -8.96 -13.86 -3.74
N THR A 149 -9.54 -14.75 -2.93
CA THR A 149 -10.71 -15.56 -3.33
C THR A 149 -11.99 -14.74 -3.46
N ASN A 150 -12.03 -13.58 -2.80
CA ASN A 150 -13.18 -12.66 -2.78
C ASN A 150 -13.12 -11.58 -3.86
N LEU A 151 -12.07 -11.55 -4.68
CA LEU A 151 -11.87 -10.51 -5.69
C LEU A 151 -12.90 -10.66 -6.81
N LEU A 152 -13.65 -9.59 -7.08
CA LEU A 152 -14.71 -9.52 -8.08
C LEU A 152 -14.30 -8.68 -9.29
N ASN A 153 -13.51 -7.63 -9.07
CA ASN A 153 -13.02 -6.73 -10.12
C ASN A 153 -11.49 -6.59 -10.04
N LEU A 154 -10.82 -6.87 -11.16
CA LEU A 154 -9.38 -6.73 -11.34
C LEU A 154 -9.08 -5.93 -12.60
N GLU A 155 -8.45 -4.77 -12.43
CA GLU A 155 -8.00 -3.93 -13.54
C GLU A 155 -6.47 -3.83 -13.59
N LEU A 156 -5.91 -4.24 -14.74
CA LEU A 156 -4.47 -4.28 -15.02
C LEU A 156 -4.16 -3.59 -16.36
N ARG A 157 -4.96 -2.59 -16.75
CA ARG A 157 -4.82 -1.89 -18.02
C ARG A 157 -3.51 -1.12 -18.08
N GLU A 158 -3.02 -0.81 -19.27
CA GLU A 158 -1.85 0.06 -19.46
C GLU A 158 -0.62 -0.43 -18.68
N ASN A 159 -0.38 -1.74 -18.76
CA ASN A 159 0.83 -2.39 -18.26
C ASN A 159 1.62 -2.96 -19.45
N ILE A 160 2.65 -3.77 -19.17
CA ILE A 160 3.50 -4.36 -20.20
C ILE A 160 3.38 -5.89 -20.27
N LEU A 161 2.22 -6.42 -19.85
CA LEU A 161 1.92 -7.86 -19.89
C LEU A 161 1.76 -8.34 -21.34
N HIS A 162 2.20 -9.56 -21.60
CA HIS A 162 1.99 -10.30 -22.86
C HIS A 162 1.65 -11.76 -22.56
N GLU A 163 1.20 -12.51 -23.57
CA GLU A 163 0.70 -13.89 -23.43
C GLU A 163 1.66 -14.81 -22.67
N ASP A 164 2.96 -14.79 -23.00
CA ASP A 164 3.97 -15.63 -22.33
C ASP A 164 4.34 -15.18 -20.92
N SER A 165 4.03 -13.94 -20.55
CA SER A 165 4.31 -13.42 -19.20
C SER A 165 3.28 -13.82 -18.15
N VAL A 166 2.13 -14.34 -18.59
CA VAL A 166 1.02 -14.72 -17.74
C VAL A 166 1.01 -16.23 -17.57
N SER A 167 1.29 -16.69 -16.35
CA SER A 167 1.17 -18.11 -16.06
C SER A 167 -0.28 -18.59 -16.26
N PRO A 168 -0.50 -19.77 -16.86
CA PRO A 168 -1.84 -20.39 -16.93
C PRO A 168 -2.48 -20.65 -15.56
N LEU A 169 -1.70 -20.56 -14.48
CA LEU A 169 -2.16 -20.74 -13.11
C LEU A 169 -2.37 -19.41 -12.36
N ALA A 170 -2.03 -18.27 -12.95
CA ALA A 170 -2.05 -16.96 -12.29
C ALA A 170 -3.43 -16.63 -11.69
N PHE A 171 -4.49 -16.83 -12.47
CA PHE A 171 -5.86 -16.50 -12.06
C PHE A 171 -6.58 -17.61 -11.28
N ARG A 172 -5.94 -18.77 -11.08
CA ARG A 172 -6.55 -19.92 -10.37
C ARG A 172 -7.14 -19.57 -8.99
N PRO A 173 -6.54 -18.68 -8.17
CA PRO A 173 -7.12 -18.27 -6.89
C PRO A 173 -8.41 -17.45 -6.99
N LEU A 174 -8.65 -16.75 -8.12
CA LEU A 174 -9.70 -15.75 -8.29
C LEU A 174 -11.06 -16.40 -8.61
N LYS A 175 -11.66 -17.08 -7.64
CA LYS A 175 -12.85 -17.91 -7.83
C LYS A 175 -14.13 -17.16 -8.19
N GLY A 176 -14.25 -15.91 -7.73
CA GLY A 176 -15.42 -15.06 -7.93
C GLY A 176 -15.20 -13.92 -8.91
N LEU A 177 -14.10 -13.92 -9.68
CA LEU A 177 -13.77 -12.77 -10.53
C LEU A 177 -14.80 -12.60 -11.64
N LEU A 178 -15.47 -11.46 -11.66
CA LEU A 178 -16.51 -11.12 -12.63
C LEU A 178 -15.94 -10.25 -13.76
N ILE A 179 -15.07 -9.31 -13.39
CA ILE A 179 -14.52 -8.31 -14.29
C ILE A 179 -12.99 -8.42 -14.28
N LEU A 180 -12.41 -8.58 -15.47
CA LEU A 180 -10.98 -8.55 -15.71
C LEU A 180 -10.69 -7.61 -16.87
N ARG A 181 -9.92 -6.54 -16.61
CA ARG A 181 -9.49 -5.60 -17.66
C ARG A 181 -8.00 -5.72 -17.92
N LEU A 182 -7.67 -6.13 -19.14
CA LEU A 182 -6.29 -6.29 -19.64
C LEU A 182 -5.99 -5.39 -20.84
N ASP A 183 -6.89 -4.43 -21.13
CA ASP A 183 -6.78 -3.51 -22.25
C ASP A 183 -5.44 -2.72 -22.21
N ASN A 184 -4.93 -2.31 -23.38
CA ASN A 184 -3.70 -1.53 -23.50
C ASN A 184 -2.45 -2.19 -22.87
N ASN A 185 -2.40 -3.53 -22.88
CA ASN A 185 -1.19 -4.31 -22.64
C ASN A 185 -0.53 -4.70 -23.99
N ARG A 186 0.41 -5.65 -23.98
CA ARG A 186 1.14 -6.15 -25.14
C ARG A 186 0.68 -7.53 -25.62
N PHE A 187 -0.56 -7.90 -25.31
CA PHE A 187 -1.15 -9.17 -25.74
C PHE A 187 -1.37 -9.20 -27.25
N ARG A 188 -0.93 -10.28 -27.89
CA ARG A 188 -1.32 -10.61 -29.28
C ARG A 188 -2.41 -11.69 -29.33
N SER A 189 -2.61 -12.38 -28.22
CA SER A 189 -3.63 -13.40 -28.02
C SER A 189 -4.10 -13.39 -26.57
N LEU A 190 -5.22 -14.06 -26.30
CA LEU A 190 -5.72 -14.19 -24.93
C LEU A 190 -4.80 -15.09 -24.09
N PRO A 191 -4.45 -14.70 -22.86
CA PRO A 191 -3.68 -15.55 -21.96
C PRO A 191 -4.49 -16.80 -21.57
N LEU A 192 -3.79 -17.90 -21.32
CA LEU A 192 -4.42 -19.14 -20.87
C LEU A 192 -4.85 -19.03 -19.40
N GLY A 193 -5.83 -19.86 -19.01
CA GLY A 193 -6.24 -19.98 -17.62
C GLY A 193 -7.08 -18.82 -17.07
N LEU A 194 -7.79 -18.11 -17.96
CA LEU A 194 -8.79 -17.12 -17.56
C LEU A 194 -9.86 -17.75 -16.65
N PRO A 195 -10.35 -17.03 -15.61
CA PRO A 195 -11.42 -17.54 -14.75
C PRO A 195 -12.70 -17.81 -15.54
N HIS A 196 -13.36 -18.92 -15.25
CA HIS A 196 -14.65 -19.26 -15.87
C HIS A 196 -15.81 -18.37 -15.35
N SER A 197 -15.59 -17.63 -14.26
CA SER A 197 -16.55 -16.72 -13.64
C SER A 197 -16.68 -15.37 -14.35
N LEU A 198 -15.82 -15.09 -15.34
CA LEU A 198 -15.82 -13.82 -16.06
C LEU A 198 -17.16 -13.61 -16.78
N GLN A 199 -17.72 -12.43 -16.59
CA GLN A 199 -18.94 -12.02 -17.28
C GLN A 199 -18.55 -11.32 -18.58
N VAL A 200 -19.14 -11.74 -19.70
CA VAL A 200 -19.01 -11.04 -20.98
C VAL A 200 -20.03 -9.91 -20.97
N HIS A 201 -19.56 -8.66 -20.94
CA HIS A 201 -20.39 -7.45 -21.10
C HIS A 201 -20.01 -6.75 -22.40
#